data_AF-L2GJK4-F1
#
_entry.id   AF-L2GJK4-F1
#
_cell.length_a   1.000
_cell.length_b   1.000
_cell.length_c   1.000
_cell.angle_alpha   90.00
_cell.angle_beta   90.00
_cell.angle_gamma   90.00
#
_symmetry.space_group_name_H-M   'P 1'
#
loop_
_entity.id
_entity.type
_entity.pdbx_description
1 polymer ?
#
loop_
_entity_poly.entity_id
_entity_poly.type
_entity_poly.pdbx_seq_one_letter_code
_entity_poly.pdbx_strand_id
1 'polypeptide(L)'
;ILFSTDTCCTMMDTEQGSSLGNPSGGQLQSTSTPSGEYNNTSASSISKPRVFKDTTGCFTTFLNHPEISEIINKYFERMNLAQHNEYPSIKDEIYEVVAMKLYCIANSTKGGSVKEAAIQNAKKWLYKRLCRSEPYIHLIEVSEFKFNHIPIEAWKFLIDHCGTRELWISNTTIDTAALNHPDLSKMTVLYLIGIELTEMPCLYNLTGLKHLYLGDNKIKHVDLQSYFDADTGECNSMPNLEYLSLRGNLIFNMDARIKKVFPNPSMKIYLDETVLRHPFSDVKEKLKKEGIELTGLDRESGIDWMSQTN
;
A
#
# COMPACT_ATOMS: atom_id res chain seq x y z
N ILE A 1 -11.53 32.07 -7.50
CA ILE A 1 -12.34 31.45 -6.44
C ILE A 1 -13.65 31.00 -7.08
N LEU A 2 -13.80 29.71 -7.30
CA LEU A 2 -15.05 28.93 -7.27
C LEU A 2 -14.66 27.48 -7.51
N PHE A 3 -14.96 26.65 -6.52
CA PHE A 3 -14.60 25.25 -6.39
C PHE A 3 -15.45 24.37 -7.31
N SER A 4 -14.85 23.29 -7.82
CA SER A 4 -15.55 22.17 -8.44
C SER A 4 -15.22 20.93 -7.63
N THR A 5 -16.11 20.55 -6.74
CA THR A 5 -16.11 19.27 -6.02
C THR A 5 -17.40 18.59 -6.41
N ASP A 6 -17.31 17.46 -7.11
CA ASP A 6 -18.33 16.41 -7.12
C ASP A 6 -17.78 15.21 -7.90
N THR A 7 -17.29 14.21 -7.18
CA THR A 7 -17.25 12.82 -7.64
C THR A 7 -17.72 11.97 -6.48
N CYS A 8 -19.04 11.83 -6.39
CA CYS A 8 -19.73 10.98 -5.45
C CYS A 8 -19.60 9.52 -5.95
N CYS A 9 -19.10 8.65 -5.09
CA CYS A 9 -19.00 7.21 -5.35
C CYS A 9 -20.34 6.55 -4.98
N THR A 10 -21.11 6.12 -5.97
CA THR A 10 -22.25 5.21 -5.77
C THR A 10 -21.86 3.79 -6.14
N MET A 11 -21.78 2.94 -5.12
CA MET A 11 -21.59 1.50 -5.23
C MET A 11 -22.94 0.85 -5.60
N MET A 12 -22.97 0.01 -6.65
CA MET A 12 -24.13 -0.80 -7.00
C MET A 12 -24.00 -2.20 -6.40
N ASP A 13 -24.98 -2.58 -5.59
CA ASP A 13 -25.26 -3.98 -5.23
C ASP A 13 -26.73 -4.26 -5.52
N THR A 14 -27.02 -5.14 -6.49
CA THR A 14 -28.11 -6.12 -6.37
C THR A 14 -27.89 -7.27 -7.35
N GLU A 15 -27.22 -8.33 -6.89
CA GLU A 15 -27.39 -9.66 -7.49
C GLU A 15 -28.72 -10.25 -7.03
N GLN A 16 -29.58 -10.60 -7.98
CA GLN A 16 -30.80 -11.35 -7.73
C GLN A 16 -30.65 -12.72 -8.37
N GLY A 17 -30.59 -13.75 -7.53
CA GLY A 17 -30.38 -15.14 -7.92
C GLY A 17 -31.57 -15.76 -8.64
N SER A 18 -31.28 -16.81 -9.40
CA SER A 18 -32.26 -17.86 -9.69
C SER A 18 -31.54 -19.22 -9.80
N SER A 19 -31.96 -20.14 -8.94
CA SER A 19 -31.65 -21.56 -9.04
C SER A 19 -32.52 -22.20 -10.12
N LEU A 20 -32.00 -23.19 -10.86
CA LEU A 20 -32.66 -24.50 -11.04
C LEU A 20 -31.78 -25.44 -11.88
N GLY A 21 -31.66 -26.69 -11.43
CA GLY A 21 -31.70 -27.86 -12.31
C GLY A 21 -30.37 -28.55 -12.68
N ASN A 22 -29.98 -29.54 -11.87
CA ASN A 22 -29.26 -30.73 -12.34
C ASN A 22 -30.28 -31.77 -12.87
N PRO A 23 -29.93 -32.62 -13.86
CA PRO A 23 -29.40 -33.94 -13.46
C PRO A 23 -28.35 -34.58 -14.39
N SER A 24 -27.47 -35.36 -13.76
CA SER A 24 -27.02 -36.72 -14.12
C SER A 24 -26.39 -37.02 -15.48
N GLY A 25 -25.15 -37.55 -15.40
CA GLY A 25 -24.76 -38.76 -16.14
C GLY A 25 -23.57 -38.59 -17.08
N GLY A 26 -22.46 -39.26 -16.79
CA GLY A 26 -21.35 -39.38 -17.75
C GLY A 26 -20.00 -39.64 -17.11
N GLN A 27 -19.82 -40.85 -16.56
CA GLN A 27 -18.52 -41.36 -16.15
C GLN A 27 -17.73 -41.76 -17.40
N LEU A 28 -16.66 -41.04 -17.72
CA LEU A 28 -15.61 -41.51 -18.63
C LEU A 28 -14.24 -41.22 -18.02
N GLN A 29 -13.56 -42.30 -17.63
CA GLN A 29 -12.14 -42.31 -17.31
C GLN A 29 -11.34 -42.13 -18.59
N SER A 30 -10.55 -41.07 -18.67
CA SER A 30 -9.45 -40.94 -19.63
C SER A 30 -8.21 -40.51 -18.86
N THR A 31 -7.34 -41.49 -18.61
CA THR A 31 -5.98 -41.28 -18.13
C THR A 31 -5.14 -40.74 -19.30
N SER A 32 -4.83 -39.45 -19.28
CA SER A 32 -3.82 -38.84 -20.14
C SER A 32 -2.78 -38.16 -19.27
N THR A 33 -1.61 -38.80 -19.20
CA THR A 33 -0.37 -38.27 -18.64
C THR A 33 0.02 -36.99 -19.40
N PRO A 34 0.20 -35.83 -18.74
CA PRO A 34 0.77 -34.67 -19.40
C PRO A 34 2.30 -34.81 -19.35
N SER A 35 2.90 -35.23 -20.47
CA SER A 35 4.31 -34.96 -20.73
C SER A 35 4.47 -33.45 -20.89
N GLY A 36 5.04 -32.81 -19.87
CA GLY A 36 5.32 -31.38 -19.84
C GLY A 36 6.39 -30.99 -20.86
N GLU A 37 6.01 -30.84 -22.12
CA GLU A 37 6.69 -29.97 -23.05
C GLU A 37 6.36 -28.54 -22.64
N TYR A 38 7.23 -27.95 -21.82
CA TYR A 38 7.26 -26.50 -21.65
C TYR A 38 7.63 -25.90 -23.00
N ASN A 39 6.61 -25.45 -23.73
CA ASN A 39 6.77 -24.59 -24.88
C ASN A 39 7.64 -23.40 -24.46
N ASN A 40 8.91 -23.44 -24.84
CA ASN A 40 9.80 -22.29 -24.86
C ASN A 40 9.23 -21.31 -25.88
N THR A 41 8.24 -20.54 -25.45
CA THR A 41 7.72 -19.39 -26.19
C THR A 41 8.90 -18.49 -26.49
N SER A 42 9.24 -18.46 -27.78
CA SER A 42 10.20 -17.58 -28.44
C SER A 42 10.33 -16.22 -27.77
N ALA A 43 11.56 -15.76 -27.63
CA ALA A 43 11.99 -14.51 -27.01
C ALA A 43 11.15 -13.30 -27.45
N SER A 44 10.04 -13.12 -26.72
CA SER A 44 9.49 -11.90 -26.16
C SER A 44 9.78 -10.63 -26.96
N SER A 45 8.78 -10.20 -27.74
CA SER A 45 8.59 -8.77 -28.00
C SER A 45 8.79 -8.00 -26.71
N ILE A 46 9.69 -7.00 -26.70
CA ILE A 46 9.95 -6.12 -25.55
C ILE A 46 8.61 -5.62 -25.02
N SER A 47 8.14 -6.17 -23.90
CA SER A 47 6.86 -5.78 -23.34
C SER A 47 7.08 -4.46 -22.61
N LYS A 48 6.47 -3.41 -23.13
CA LYS A 48 6.43 -2.11 -22.46
C LYS A 48 5.76 -2.30 -21.09
N PRO A 49 6.31 -1.73 -20.00
CA PRO A 49 5.68 -1.78 -18.69
C PRO A 49 4.26 -1.21 -18.75
N ARG A 50 3.31 -1.94 -18.17
CA ARG A 50 1.90 -1.60 -18.08
C ARG A 50 1.59 -0.80 -16.83
N VAL A 51 2.21 -1.13 -15.70
CA VAL A 51 1.96 -0.49 -14.41
C VAL A 51 2.77 0.79 -14.24
N PHE A 52 4.04 0.76 -14.62
CA PHE A 52 4.97 1.87 -14.37
C PHE A 52 5.33 2.65 -15.64
N LYS A 53 5.51 3.96 -15.51
CA LYS A 53 6.06 4.82 -16.57
C LYS A 53 7.59 4.81 -16.47
N ASP A 54 8.21 4.13 -17.42
CA ASP A 54 9.66 4.11 -17.56
C ASP A 54 10.14 5.16 -18.56
N THR A 55 10.40 6.38 -18.08
CA THR A 55 10.81 7.51 -18.93
C THR A 55 12.24 7.38 -19.45
N THR A 56 13.09 6.59 -18.80
CA THR A 56 14.50 6.44 -19.17
C THR A 56 14.77 5.18 -19.99
N GLY A 57 13.84 4.23 -20.03
CA GLY A 57 14.05 2.92 -20.65
C GLY A 57 14.85 1.96 -19.76
N CYS A 58 15.35 2.41 -18.61
CA CYS A 58 16.19 1.61 -17.73
C CYS A 58 15.40 0.49 -17.06
N PHE A 59 14.19 0.78 -16.57
CA PHE A 59 13.35 -0.23 -15.93
C PHE A 59 12.86 -1.27 -16.95
N THR A 60 12.47 -0.84 -18.15
CA THR A 60 12.09 -1.71 -19.27
C THR A 60 13.25 -2.60 -19.66
N THR A 61 14.47 -2.05 -19.76
CA THR A 61 15.66 -2.85 -20.05
C THR A 61 15.92 -3.90 -18.97
N PHE A 62 15.75 -3.54 -17.69
CA PHE A 62 15.89 -4.46 -16.56
C PHE A 62 14.80 -5.54 -16.57
N LEU A 63 13.54 -5.14 -16.75
CA LEU A 63 12.37 -6.01 -16.78
C LEU A 63 12.47 -7.08 -17.87
N ASN A 64 13.00 -6.71 -19.04
CA ASN A 64 13.19 -7.58 -20.19
C ASN A 64 14.52 -8.36 -20.17
N HIS A 65 15.33 -8.21 -19.11
CA HIS A 65 16.57 -8.97 -19.01
C HIS A 65 16.24 -10.46 -18.71
N PRO A 66 16.72 -11.43 -19.51
CA PRO A 66 16.32 -12.84 -19.38
C PRO A 66 16.54 -13.41 -17.97
N GLU A 67 17.64 -13.03 -17.33
CA GLU A 67 17.94 -13.48 -15.98
C GLU A 67 16.97 -12.93 -14.94
N ILE A 68 16.44 -11.71 -15.12
CA ILE A 68 15.43 -11.14 -14.21
C ILE A 68 14.13 -11.94 -14.35
N SER A 69 13.77 -12.31 -15.57
CA SER A 69 12.63 -13.21 -15.82
C SER A 69 12.79 -14.56 -15.17
N GLU A 70 13.95 -15.19 -15.30
CA GLU A 70 14.25 -16.48 -14.66
C GLU A 70 14.13 -16.38 -13.13
N ILE A 71 14.69 -15.32 -12.54
CA ILE A 71 14.64 -15.03 -11.10
C ILE A 71 13.20 -14.91 -10.61
N ILE A 72 12.37 -14.10 -11.29
CA ILE A 72 10.97 -13.88 -10.89
C ILE A 72 10.15 -15.16 -11.09
N ASN A 73 10.32 -15.87 -12.21
CA ASN A 73 9.62 -17.13 -12.46
C ASN A 73 9.96 -18.19 -11.41
N LYS A 74 11.24 -18.32 -11.04
CA LYS A 74 11.67 -19.24 -9.97
C LYS A 74 11.07 -18.87 -8.60
N TYR A 75 10.92 -17.57 -8.31
CA TYR A 75 10.19 -17.12 -7.14
C TYR A 75 8.72 -17.54 -7.21
N PHE A 76 8.05 -17.29 -8.32
CA PHE A 76 6.64 -17.65 -8.53
C PHE A 76 6.37 -19.15 -8.48
N GLU A 77 7.25 -19.97 -9.04
CA GLU A 77 7.18 -21.43 -8.96
C GLU A 77 7.27 -21.93 -7.52
N ARG A 78 8.24 -21.40 -6.75
CA ARG A 78 8.40 -21.80 -5.35
C ARG A 78 7.24 -21.38 -4.48
N MET A 79 6.69 -20.20 -4.75
CA MET A 79 5.49 -19.69 -4.10
C MET A 79 4.21 -20.36 -4.62
N ASN A 80 4.33 -21.22 -5.65
CA ASN A 80 3.23 -21.95 -6.25
C ASN A 80 2.11 -21.03 -6.77
N LEU A 81 2.49 -19.85 -7.28
CA LEU A 81 1.52 -18.79 -7.59
C LEU A 81 0.58 -19.18 -8.75
N ALA A 82 1.07 -20.01 -9.67
CA ALA A 82 0.31 -20.48 -10.82
C ALA A 82 -0.91 -21.35 -10.46
N GLN A 83 -1.01 -21.84 -9.21
CA GLN A 83 -2.18 -22.61 -8.75
C GLN A 83 -3.34 -21.71 -8.29
N HIS A 84 -3.14 -20.41 -8.15
CA HIS A 84 -4.20 -19.49 -7.76
C HIS A 84 -4.99 -19.04 -8.99
N ASN A 85 -6.32 -19.17 -8.95
CA ASN A 85 -7.22 -18.87 -10.08
C ASN A 85 -7.11 -17.42 -10.58
N GLU A 86 -6.81 -16.48 -9.69
CA GLU A 86 -6.64 -15.06 -10.02
C GLU A 86 -5.33 -14.81 -10.79
N TYR A 87 -4.28 -15.61 -10.56
CA TYR A 87 -2.94 -15.33 -11.04
C TYR A 87 -2.84 -15.13 -12.56
N PRO A 88 -3.45 -15.94 -13.44
CA PRO A 88 -3.31 -15.77 -14.89
C PRO A 88 -3.77 -14.41 -15.43
N SER A 89 -4.82 -13.80 -14.85
CA SER A 89 -5.37 -12.52 -15.34
C SER A 89 -4.53 -11.31 -14.92
N ILE A 90 -3.82 -11.41 -13.79
CA ILE A 90 -3.02 -10.32 -13.21
C ILE A 90 -1.51 -10.58 -13.20
N LYS A 91 -1.07 -11.69 -13.82
CA LYS A 91 0.33 -12.15 -13.85
C LYS A 91 1.29 -11.04 -14.26
N ASP A 92 0.96 -10.30 -15.31
CA ASP A 92 1.84 -9.26 -15.86
C ASP A 92 2.04 -8.11 -14.85
N GLU A 93 1.00 -7.73 -14.11
CA GLU A 93 1.10 -6.69 -13.08
C GLU A 93 1.87 -7.16 -11.85
N ILE A 94 1.62 -8.39 -11.39
CA ILE A 94 2.39 -9.00 -10.29
C ILE A 94 3.87 -9.06 -10.68
N TYR A 95 4.15 -9.49 -11.90
CA TYR A 95 5.51 -9.58 -12.44
C TYR A 95 6.20 -8.21 -12.45
N GLU A 96 5.52 -7.16 -12.94
CA GLU A 96 6.06 -5.79 -12.93
C GLU A 96 6.29 -5.25 -11.51
N VAL A 97 5.38 -5.47 -10.57
CA VAL A 97 5.53 -5.03 -9.17
C VAL A 97 6.72 -5.72 -8.50
N VAL A 98 6.89 -7.03 -8.72
CA VAL A 98 8.04 -7.77 -8.17
C VAL A 98 9.34 -7.34 -8.84
N ALA A 99 9.33 -7.13 -10.16
CA ALA A 99 10.48 -6.59 -10.88
C ALA A 99 10.87 -5.20 -10.36
N MET A 100 9.89 -4.35 -10.05
CA MET A 100 10.12 -3.02 -9.47
C MET A 100 10.84 -3.11 -8.13
N LYS A 101 10.41 -4.01 -7.24
CA LYS A 101 11.10 -4.23 -5.97
C LYS A 101 12.56 -4.64 -6.18
N LEU A 102 12.82 -5.57 -7.10
CA LEU A 102 14.17 -6.01 -7.44
C LEU A 102 15.01 -4.87 -8.01
N TYR A 103 14.41 -4.03 -8.84
CA TYR A 103 15.05 -2.85 -9.43
C TYR A 103 15.45 -1.82 -8.36
N CYS A 104 14.58 -1.50 -7.41
CA CYS A 104 14.91 -0.60 -6.29
C CYS A 104 16.09 -1.13 -5.46
N ILE A 105 16.12 -2.44 -5.19
CA ILE A 105 17.24 -3.09 -4.49
C ILE A 105 18.54 -2.93 -5.30
N ALA A 106 18.46 -3.18 -6.61
CA ALA A 106 19.59 -3.13 -7.51
C ALA A 106 20.19 -1.73 -7.67
N ASN A 107 19.36 -0.67 -7.65
CA ASN A 107 19.78 0.71 -7.80
C ASN A 107 20.25 1.40 -6.52
N SER A 108 19.96 0.83 -5.34
CA SER A 108 20.43 1.37 -4.06
C SER A 108 21.96 1.42 -3.93
N THR A 109 22.70 0.69 -4.77
CA THR A 109 24.17 0.72 -4.81
C THR A 109 24.67 1.87 -5.68
N LYS A 110 24.96 3.02 -5.03
CA LYS A 110 25.51 4.23 -5.67
C LYS A 110 26.85 3.94 -6.37
N GLY A 111 26.86 3.96 -7.71
CA GLY A 111 28.07 4.15 -8.52
C GLY A 111 28.44 3.00 -9.46
N GLY A 112 28.19 3.19 -10.76
CA GLY A 112 28.71 2.33 -11.82
C GLY A 112 27.65 1.86 -12.81
N SER A 113 28.06 1.51 -14.04
CA SER A 113 27.16 1.11 -15.12
C SER A 113 26.21 -0.02 -14.69
N VAL A 114 24.92 0.30 -14.75
CA VAL A 114 23.82 -0.20 -13.90
C VAL A 114 23.26 -1.56 -14.33
N LYS A 115 24.00 -2.38 -15.09
CA LYS A 115 23.41 -3.61 -15.66
C LYS A 115 23.84 -4.87 -14.90
N GLU A 116 25.11 -5.25 -14.95
CA GLU A 116 25.50 -6.56 -14.40
C GLU A 116 25.48 -6.61 -12.87
N ALA A 117 26.08 -5.61 -12.20
CA ALA A 117 26.09 -5.57 -10.73
C ALA A 117 24.67 -5.49 -10.13
N ALA A 118 23.78 -4.75 -10.79
CA ALA A 118 22.37 -4.63 -10.45
C ALA A 118 21.66 -6.00 -10.49
N ILE A 119 21.86 -6.75 -11.57
CA ILE A 119 21.28 -8.09 -11.74
C ILE A 119 21.86 -9.06 -10.70
N GLN A 120 23.16 -9.03 -10.45
CA GLN A 120 23.78 -9.88 -9.43
C GLN A 120 23.29 -9.54 -8.01
N ASN A 121 23.03 -8.26 -7.72
CA ASN A 121 22.42 -7.85 -6.45
C ASN A 121 20.99 -8.36 -6.31
N ALA A 122 20.17 -8.25 -7.37
CA ALA A 122 18.82 -8.81 -7.41
C ALA A 122 18.83 -10.34 -7.21
N LYS A 123 19.72 -11.06 -7.91
CA LYS A 123 19.96 -12.50 -7.74
C LYS A 123 20.30 -12.85 -6.30
N LYS A 124 21.30 -12.17 -5.74
CA LYS A 124 21.79 -12.42 -4.37
C LYS A 124 20.70 -12.17 -3.34
N TRP A 125 19.92 -11.10 -3.51
CA TRP A 125 18.81 -10.79 -2.63
C TRP A 125 17.74 -11.88 -2.67
N LEU A 126 17.28 -12.26 -3.87
CA LEU A 126 16.25 -13.28 -4.01
C LEU A 126 16.75 -14.64 -3.52
N TYR A 127 17.97 -15.05 -3.88
CA TYR A 127 18.57 -16.29 -3.40
C TYR A 127 18.63 -16.33 -1.87
N LYS A 128 19.07 -15.25 -1.23
CA LYS A 128 19.08 -15.15 0.23
C LYS A 128 17.68 -15.29 0.83
N ARG A 129 16.64 -14.75 0.18
CA ARG A 129 15.25 -14.87 0.66
C ARG A 129 14.71 -16.29 0.45
N LEU A 130 14.94 -16.86 -0.73
CA LEU A 130 14.60 -18.24 -1.05
C LEU A 130 15.32 -19.24 -0.13
N CYS A 131 16.58 -19.02 0.24
CA CYS A 131 17.28 -19.95 1.15
C CYS A 131 16.84 -19.85 2.61
N ARG A 132 16.09 -18.81 2.99
CA ARG A 132 15.54 -18.66 4.34
C ARG A 132 14.16 -19.33 4.41
N SER A 133 13.74 -19.68 5.62
CA SER A 133 12.39 -20.20 5.92
C SER A 133 11.27 -19.16 5.70
N GLU A 134 11.60 -17.96 5.24
CA GLU A 134 10.67 -16.88 4.93
C GLU A 134 10.82 -16.47 3.46
N PRO A 135 10.23 -17.22 2.53
CA PRO A 135 10.33 -16.90 1.10
C PRO A 135 9.54 -15.64 0.72
N TYR A 136 8.66 -15.15 1.61
CA TYR A 136 7.72 -14.07 1.36
C TYR A 136 8.39 -12.69 1.17
N ILE A 137 7.91 -11.96 0.16
CA ILE A 137 8.20 -10.53 -0.03
C ILE A 137 7.30 -9.73 0.91
N HIS A 138 7.77 -9.49 2.13
CA HIS A 138 6.96 -8.82 3.16
C HIS A 138 6.73 -7.33 2.85
N LEU A 139 7.70 -6.71 2.17
CA LEU A 139 7.73 -5.30 1.81
C LEU A 139 7.81 -5.12 0.30
N ILE A 140 6.80 -4.45 -0.26
CA ILE A 140 6.81 -3.93 -1.62
C ILE A 140 7.23 -2.47 -1.59
N GLU A 141 8.15 -2.11 -2.47
CA GLU A 141 8.70 -0.76 -2.59
C GLU A 141 8.59 -0.33 -4.04
N VAL A 142 7.91 0.79 -4.27
CA VAL A 142 7.52 1.30 -5.59
C VAL A 142 7.83 2.80 -5.66
N SER A 143 9.05 3.16 -5.28
CA SER A 143 9.53 4.53 -5.15
C SER A 143 10.10 5.06 -6.47
N GLU A 144 10.05 6.39 -6.67
CA GLU A 144 10.67 7.10 -7.82
C GLU A 144 10.03 6.85 -9.20
N PHE A 145 9.03 5.98 -9.31
CA PHE A 145 8.34 5.67 -10.55
C PHE A 145 6.94 6.27 -10.61
N LYS A 146 6.62 6.93 -11.72
CA LYS A 146 5.24 7.35 -12.00
C LYS A 146 4.41 6.11 -12.38
N PHE A 147 3.18 6.05 -11.90
CA PHE A 147 2.24 4.99 -12.25
C PHE A 147 1.48 5.34 -13.55
N ASN A 148 1.19 4.33 -14.37
CA ASN A 148 0.11 4.40 -15.37
C ASN A 148 -1.24 4.21 -14.67
N HIS A 149 -1.30 3.24 -13.76
CA HIS A 149 -2.40 2.96 -12.86
C HIS A 149 -1.87 2.32 -11.57
N ILE A 150 -2.68 2.32 -10.52
CA ILE A 150 -2.35 1.70 -9.23
C ILE A 150 -2.75 0.22 -9.31
N PRO A 151 -1.81 -0.73 -9.14
CA PRO A 151 -2.06 -2.15 -9.39
C PRO A 151 -2.70 -2.83 -8.17
N ILE A 152 -3.92 -2.42 -7.81
CA ILE A 152 -4.64 -2.88 -6.62
C ILE A 152 -4.76 -4.41 -6.58
N GLU A 153 -5.14 -5.03 -7.69
CA GLU A 153 -5.28 -6.50 -7.78
C GLU A 153 -3.95 -7.23 -7.57
N ALA A 154 -2.85 -6.70 -8.12
CA ALA A 154 -1.53 -7.28 -7.90
C ALA A 154 -1.10 -7.16 -6.44
N TRP A 155 -1.35 -6.01 -5.81
CA TRP A 155 -1.05 -5.81 -4.39
C TRP A 155 -1.90 -6.70 -3.49
N LYS A 156 -3.20 -6.80 -3.76
CA LYS A 156 -4.11 -7.74 -3.09
C LYS A 156 -3.59 -9.16 -3.18
N PHE A 157 -3.24 -9.62 -4.38
CA PHE A 157 -2.71 -10.96 -4.60
C PHE A 157 -1.44 -11.23 -3.78
N LEU A 158 -0.50 -10.27 -3.78
CA LEU A 158 0.74 -10.38 -3.00
C LEU A 158 0.48 -10.38 -1.48
N ILE A 159 -0.50 -9.60 -1.02
CA ILE A 159 -0.94 -9.60 0.37
C ILE A 159 -1.56 -10.95 0.75
N ASP A 160 -2.44 -11.49 -0.10
CA ASP A 160 -3.18 -12.72 0.17
C ASP A 160 -2.31 -13.98 0.08
N HIS A 161 -1.39 -14.03 -0.88
CA HIS A 161 -0.67 -15.26 -1.24
C HIS A 161 0.85 -15.19 -1.02
N CYS A 162 1.42 -13.98 -0.93
CA CYS A 162 2.86 -13.79 -0.79
C CYS A 162 3.29 -13.20 0.54
N GLY A 163 2.39 -13.10 1.52
CA GLY A 163 2.71 -12.61 2.86
C GLY A 163 3.15 -11.13 2.90
N THR A 164 2.87 -10.36 1.85
CA THR A 164 3.14 -8.93 1.82
C THR A 164 2.29 -8.22 2.85
N ARG A 165 2.90 -7.41 3.71
CA ARG A 165 2.23 -6.67 4.80
C ARG A 165 2.65 -5.21 4.88
N GLU A 166 3.66 -4.83 4.11
CA GLU A 166 4.21 -3.49 4.07
C GLU A 166 4.27 -2.96 2.63
N LEU A 167 3.85 -1.71 2.45
CA LEU A 167 3.97 -1.00 1.18
C LEU A 167 4.73 0.30 1.41
N TRP A 168 5.78 0.51 0.62
CA TRP A 168 6.58 1.73 0.62
C TRP A 168 6.48 2.43 -0.72
N ILE A 169 5.94 3.65 -0.69
CA ILE A 169 5.87 4.56 -1.81
C ILE A 169 6.59 5.84 -1.40
N SER A 170 7.65 6.20 -2.12
CA SER A 170 8.32 7.48 -1.90
C SER A 170 8.75 8.16 -3.18
N ASN A 171 8.85 9.50 -3.14
CA ASN A 171 9.34 10.32 -4.26
C ASN A 171 8.58 10.10 -5.57
N THR A 172 7.26 9.89 -5.49
CA THR A 172 6.40 9.72 -6.67
C THR A 172 4.99 10.27 -6.39
N THR A 173 4.25 10.58 -7.44
CA THR A 173 2.85 11.01 -7.33
C THR A 173 1.95 9.78 -7.38
N ILE A 174 1.01 9.68 -6.44
CA ILE A 174 0.01 8.61 -6.37
C ILE A 174 -1.35 9.19 -6.00
N ASP A 175 -2.41 8.61 -6.57
CA ASP A 175 -3.77 8.85 -6.10
C ASP A 175 -3.98 8.08 -4.79
N THR A 176 -4.00 8.82 -3.67
CA THR A 176 -4.16 8.21 -2.34
C THR A 176 -5.57 7.71 -2.09
N ALA A 177 -6.59 8.16 -2.84
CA ALA A 177 -7.95 7.65 -2.70
C ALA A 177 -8.01 6.16 -3.08
N ALA A 178 -7.28 5.76 -4.13
CA ALA A 178 -7.17 4.36 -4.52
C ALA A 178 -6.49 3.48 -3.45
N LEU A 179 -5.66 4.06 -2.57
CA LEU A 179 -5.07 3.31 -1.45
C LEU A 179 -6.10 2.94 -0.37
N ASN A 180 -7.27 3.58 -0.36
CA ASN A 180 -8.38 3.24 0.54
C ASN A 180 -9.24 2.07 0.03
N HIS A 181 -8.69 1.20 -0.83
CA HIS A 181 -9.42 0.04 -1.34
C HIS A 181 -9.55 -1.06 -0.27
N PRO A 182 -10.73 -1.67 -0.05
CA PRO A 182 -10.94 -2.69 0.97
C PRO A 182 -10.10 -3.96 0.78
N ASP A 183 -9.69 -4.26 -0.45
CA ASP A 183 -8.79 -5.40 -0.73
C ASP A 183 -7.39 -5.25 -0.14
N LEU A 184 -7.02 -4.02 0.23
CA LEU A 184 -5.75 -3.75 0.92
C LEU A 184 -5.88 -3.81 2.45
N SER A 185 -7.04 -4.21 2.98
CA SER A 185 -7.36 -4.24 4.41
C SER A 185 -6.40 -5.05 5.29
N LYS A 186 -5.70 -6.04 4.74
CA LYS A 186 -4.70 -6.87 5.48
C LYS A 186 -3.32 -6.22 5.57
N MET A 187 -3.10 -5.06 4.95
CA MET A 187 -1.84 -4.32 5.03
C MET A 187 -1.63 -3.77 6.44
N THR A 188 -0.42 -3.89 6.97
CA THR A 188 -0.10 -3.50 8.37
C THR A 188 0.78 -2.27 8.45
N VAL A 189 1.58 -1.99 7.41
CA VAL A 189 2.47 -0.83 7.37
C VAL A 189 2.37 -0.15 6.01
N LEU A 190 2.23 1.17 6.02
CA LEU A 190 2.20 1.99 4.82
C LEU A 190 3.15 3.18 4.98
N TYR A 191 4.10 3.31 4.05
CA TYR A 191 4.98 4.46 3.92
C TYR A 191 4.58 5.27 2.69
N LEU A 192 4.23 6.54 2.91
CA LEU A 192 3.93 7.55 1.90
C LEU A 192 4.87 8.74 2.12
N ILE A 193 6.14 8.58 1.74
CA ILE A 193 7.21 9.54 2.11
C ILE A 193 7.55 10.44 0.92
N GLY A 194 7.51 11.75 1.10
CA GLY A 194 7.93 12.67 0.02
C GLY A 194 7.10 12.54 -1.25
N ILE A 195 5.79 12.24 -1.12
CA ILE A 195 4.87 12.12 -2.26
C ILE A 195 4.04 13.41 -2.46
N GLU A 196 4.45 14.49 -1.79
CA GLU A 196 3.86 15.83 -1.88
C GLU A 196 2.42 15.96 -1.35
N LEU A 197 2.00 15.12 -0.40
CA LEU A 197 0.67 15.25 0.22
C LEU A 197 0.49 16.63 0.86
N THR A 198 -0.62 17.29 0.56
CA THR A 198 -1.02 18.54 1.22
C THR A 198 -2.05 18.33 2.33
N GLU A 199 -2.70 17.17 2.33
CA GLU A 199 -3.80 16.79 3.22
C GLU A 199 -3.58 15.37 3.75
N MET A 200 -4.27 15.04 4.84
CA MET A 200 -4.28 13.68 5.38
C MET A 200 -5.02 12.74 4.42
N PRO A 201 -4.43 11.59 4.03
CA PRO A 201 -5.15 10.61 3.24
C PRO A 201 -6.23 9.95 4.09
N CYS A 202 -7.40 9.68 3.49
CA CYS A 202 -8.49 8.94 4.12
C CYS A 202 -8.31 7.44 3.86
N LEU A 203 -7.97 6.67 4.89
CA LEU A 203 -7.51 5.26 4.75
C LEU A 203 -8.27 4.29 5.66
N TYR A 204 -9.52 4.59 6.03
CA TYR A 204 -10.28 3.81 7.00
C TYR A 204 -10.58 2.36 6.57
N ASN A 205 -10.58 2.06 5.26
CA ASN A 205 -10.76 0.68 4.77
C ASN A 205 -9.51 -0.20 5.01
N LEU A 206 -8.36 0.41 5.32
CA LEU A 206 -7.15 -0.31 5.72
C LEU A 206 -7.24 -0.77 7.17
N THR A 207 -8.23 -1.62 7.47
CA THR A 207 -8.59 -2.01 8.84
C THR A 207 -7.48 -2.75 9.57
N GLY A 208 -6.54 -3.39 8.87
CA GLY A 208 -5.35 -4.03 9.43
C GLY A 208 -4.15 -3.09 9.63
N LEU A 209 -4.23 -1.82 9.22
CA LEU A 209 -3.11 -0.89 9.25
C LEU A 209 -2.74 -0.52 10.69
N LYS A 210 -1.48 -0.73 11.04
CA LYS A 210 -0.91 -0.44 12.35
C LYS A 210 0.02 0.76 12.31
N HIS A 211 0.82 0.87 11.27
CA HIS A 211 1.80 1.94 11.14
C HIS A 211 1.59 2.71 9.84
N LEU A 212 1.43 4.03 9.96
CA LEU A 212 1.31 4.95 8.84
C LEU A 212 2.44 5.98 8.92
N TYR A 213 3.25 6.06 7.88
CA TYR A 213 4.33 7.03 7.77
C TYR A 213 4.01 8.02 6.64
N LEU A 214 3.78 9.27 6.98
CA LEU A 214 3.50 10.38 6.06
C LEU A 214 4.66 11.40 6.06
N GLY A 215 5.89 10.91 6.25
CA GLY A 215 7.07 11.75 6.41
C GLY A 215 7.40 12.60 5.17
N ASP A 216 8.03 13.75 5.38
CA ASP A 216 8.58 14.61 4.33
C ASP A 216 7.55 15.03 3.25
N ASN A 217 6.28 15.20 3.63
CA ASN A 217 5.22 15.71 2.75
C ASN A 217 5.03 17.23 2.93
N LYS A 218 3.92 17.77 2.40
CA LYS A 218 3.55 19.19 2.46
C LYS A 218 2.28 19.41 3.30
N ILE A 219 2.00 18.50 4.25
CA ILE A 219 0.81 18.55 5.10
C ILE A 219 0.98 19.72 6.07
N LYS A 220 0.13 20.73 5.90
CA LYS A 220 0.10 21.91 6.79
C LYS A 220 -0.99 21.82 7.84
N HIS A 221 -2.05 21.09 7.49
CA HIS A 221 -3.25 20.99 8.29
C HIS A 221 -3.63 19.52 8.43
N VAL A 222 -3.67 19.02 9.67
CA VAL A 222 -4.17 17.67 9.95
C VAL A 222 -5.69 17.76 10.10
N ASP A 223 -6.37 17.88 8.96
CA ASP A 223 -7.83 17.83 8.85
C ASP A 223 -8.29 16.38 8.71
N LEU A 224 -9.29 15.99 9.50
CA LEU A 224 -9.82 14.64 9.54
C LEU A 224 -11.29 14.57 9.11
N GLN A 225 -11.84 15.64 8.51
CA GLN A 225 -13.23 15.68 8.08
C GLN A 225 -13.61 14.53 7.14
N SER A 226 -12.68 14.09 6.28
CA SER A 226 -12.89 12.97 5.34
C SER A 226 -13.11 11.61 6.00
N TYR A 227 -12.85 11.49 7.31
CA TYR A 227 -13.14 10.30 8.10
C TYR A 227 -14.57 10.28 8.67
N PHE A 228 -15.33 11.36 8.50
CA PHE A 228 -16.70 11.45 8.99
C PHE A 228 -17.67 11.38 7.83
N ASP A 229 -18.66 10.50 7.95
CA ASP A 229 -19.79 10.46 7.03
C ASP A 229 -20.54 11.79 7.08
N ALA A 230 -20.84 12.36 5.92
CA ALA A 230 -21.38 13.72 5.82
C ALA A 230 -22.84 13.81 6.32
N ASP A 231 -23.60 12.72 6.21
CA ASP A 231 -25.04 12.70 6.52
C ASP A 231 -25.29 12.32 7.98
N THR A 232 -24.59 11.29 8.46
CA THR A 232 -24.75 10.72 9.80
C THR A 232 -23.79 11.33 10.82
N GLY A 233 -22.66 11.88 10.38
CA GLY A 233 -21.57 12.30 11.24
C GLY A 233 -20.81 11.14 11.89
N GLU A 234 -21.09 9.90 11.49
CA GLU A 234 -20.40 8.72 12.01
C GLU A 234 -18.93 8.72 11.59
N CYS A 235 -18.07 8.32 12.53
CA CYS A 235 -16.62 8.29 12.32
C CYS A 235 -16.18 6.93 11.80
N ASN A 236 -15.59 6.91 10.60
CA ASN A 236 -14.89 5.76 10.05
C ASN A 236 -13.51 5.64 10.69
N SER A 237 -13.47 5.17 11.94
CA SER A 237 -12.22 5.09 12.73
C SER A 237 -11.20 4.09 12.17
N MET A 238 -9.92 4.29 12.52
CA MET A 238 -8.82 3.35 12.28
C MET A 238 -8.35 2.77 13.62
N PRO A 239 -9.09 1.80 14.21
CA PRO A 239 -8.88 1.37 15.59
C PRO A 239 -7.56 0.62 15.83
N ASN A 240 -6.96 0.09 14.76
CA ASN A 240 -5.71 -0.67 14.83
C ASN A 240 -4.46 0.19 14.61
N LEU A 241 -4.59 1.48 14.32
CA LEU A 241 -3.44 2.35 14.09
C LEU A 241 -2.73 2.62 15.43
N GLU A 242 -1.51 2.13 15.54
CA GLU A 242 -0.64 2.24 16.72
C GLU A 242 0.41 3.35 16.54
N TYR A 243 0.73 3.70 15.29
CA TYR A 243 1.81 4.62 14.94
C TYR A 243 1.43 5.49 13.73
N LEU A 244 1.49 6.81 13.90
CA LEU A 244 1.41 7.80 12.82
C LEU A 244 2.64 8.70 12.85
N SER A 245 3.44 8.71 11.78
CA SER A 245 4.55 9.66 11.63
C SER A 245 4.20 10.75 10.65
N LEU A 246 4.30 11.99 11.11
CA LEU A 246 4.10 13.23 10.36
C LEU A 246 5.40 14.05 10.28
N ARG A 247 6.55 13.47 10.62
CA ARG A 247 7.88 14.10 10.56
C ARG A 247 8.15 14.73 9.19
N GLY A 248 8.86 15.85 9.15
CA GLY A 248 9.17 16.57 7.92
C GLY A 248 7.98 17.30 7.30
N ASN A 249 6.85 17.43 8.02
CA ASN A 249 5.72 18.27 7.61
C ASN A 249 5.66 19.55 8.46
N LEU A 250 5.33 20.68 7.83
CA LEU A 250 5.15 21.97 8.49
C LEU A 250 3.71 22.13 9.01
N ILE A 251 3.36 21.36 10.05
CA ILE A 251 2.00 21.35 10.60
C ILE A 251 1.75 22.61 11.43
N PHE A 252 0.64 23.31 11.15
CA PHE A 252 0.20 24.50 11.90
C PHE A 252 -1.07 24.25 12.72
N ASN A 253 -1.92 23.31 12.30
CA ASN A 253 -3.07 22.91 13.09
C ASN A 253 -3.34 21.40 13.05
N MET A 254 -4.07 20.95 14.07
CA MET A 254 -4.49 19.57 14.21
C MET A 254 -5.96 19.49 14.62
N ASP A 255 -6.72 18.61 13.97
CA ASP A 255 -8.12 18.35 14.31
C ASP A 255 -8.25 17.71 15.71
N ALA A 256 -9.05 18.32 16.58
CA ALA A 256 -9.35 17.84 17.93
C ALA A 256 -10.01 16.45 17.96
N ARG A 257 -10.63 16.05 16.84
CA ARG A 257 -11.28 14.75 16.67
C ARG A 257 -10.30 13.61 16.40
N ILE A 258 -8.99 13.86 16.45
CA ILE A 258 -7.95 12.84 16.24
C ILE A 258 -8.10 11.60 17.14
N LYS A 259 -8.65 11.76 18.35
CA LYS A 259 -8.99 10.64 19.25
C LYS A 259 -10.16 9.78 18.77
N LYS A 260 -11.13 10.36 18.04
CA LYS A 260 -12.26 9.62 17.45
C LYS A 260 -11.78 8.80 16.25
N VAL A 261 -10.90 9.38 15.44
CA VAL A 261 -10.36 8.71 14.25
C VAL A 261 -9.32 7.65 14.61
N PHE A 262 -8.43 7.91 15.58
CA PHE A 262 -7.39 6.98 16.02
C PHE A 262 -7.57 6.61 17.50
N PRO A 263 -8.56 5.75 17.83
CA PRO A 263 -8.93 5.47 19.23
C PRO A 263 -7.99 4.47 19.93
N ASN A 264 -6.93 3.99 19.27
CA ASN A 264 -6.05 2.97 19.83
C ASN A 264 -5.31 3.49 21.08
N PRO A 265 -5.36 2.78 22.23
CA PRO A 265 -4.74 3.25 23.47
C PRO A 265 -3.21 3.25 23.43
N SER A 266 -2.60 2.54 22.47
CA SER A 266 -1.15 2.54 22.24
C SER A 266 -0.71 3.58 21.20
N MET A 267 -1.65 4.36 20.65
CA MET A 267 -1.39 5.29 19.56
C MET A 267 -0.29 6.30 19.90
N LYS A 268 0.66 6.43 18.98
CA LYS A 268 1.73 7.43 19.02
C LYS A 268 1.70 8.25 17.74
N ILE A 269 1.70 9.57 17.89
CA ILE A 269 1.83 10.51 16.77
C ILE A 269 3.19 11.17 16.88
N TYR A 270 4.04 10.94 15.88
CA TYR A 270 5.37 11.52 15.80
C TYR A 270 5.32 12.74 14.91
N LEU A 271 5.52 13.90 15.53
CA LEU A 271 5.98 15.11 14.87
C LEU A 271 7.51 15.07 14.85
N ASP A 272 8.18 16.12 14.37
CA ASP A 272 9.65 16.18 14.29
C ASP A 272 10.34 15.80 15.60
N GLU A 273 10.34 16.72 16.57
CA GLU A 273 10.95 16.53 17.89
C GLU A 273 9.93 16.18 18.98
N THR A 274 8.63 16.25 18.66
CA THR A 274 7.54 16.00 19.61
C THR A 274 6.79 14.71 19.33
N VAL A 275 6.51 13.97 20.39
CA VAL A 275 5.73 12.73 20.35
C VAL A 275 4.48 12.87 21.22
N LEU A 276 3.33 12.74 20.58
CA LEU A 276 2.02 12.68 21.25
C LEU A 276 1.70 11.20 21.53
N ARG A 277 1.22 10.91 22.74
CA ARG A 277 0.88 9.55 23.17
C ARG A 277 -0.52 9.55 23.73
N HIS A 278 -1.25 8.46 23.54
CA HIS A 278 -2.52 8.24 24.21
C HIS A 278 -2.30 7.88 25.71
N PRO A 279 -3.17 8.29 26.66
CA PRO A 279 -4.28 9.23 26.47
C PRO A 279 -3.73 10.62 26.15
N PHE A 280 -4.38 11.31 25.21
CA PHE A 280 -3.89 12.58 24.68
C PHE A 280 -3.98 13.76 25.69
N SER A 281 -4.07 13.51 27.01
CA SER A 281 -4.30 14.54 28.05
C SER A 281 -3.40 15.76 27.94
N ASP A 282 -2.11 15.57 27.61
CA ASP A 282 -1.12 16.64 27.54
C ASP A 282 -0.94 17.18 26.10
N VAL A 283 -1.75 16.71 25.14
CA VAL A 283 -1.59 17.06 23.72
C VAL A 283 -1.74 18.55 23.49
N LYS A 284 -2.67 19.22 24.18
CA LYS A 284 -2.84 20.66 24.04
C LYS A 284 -1.58 21.44 24.43
N GLU A 285 -0.94 21.06 25.53
CA GLU A 285 0.29 21.72 25.98
C GLU A 285 1.46 21.42 25.03
N LYS A 286 1.62 20.16 24.62
CA LYS A 286 2.66 19.74 23.67
C LYS A 286 2.50 20.42 22.31
N LEU A 287 1.30 20.44 21.75
CA LEU A 287 1.01 21.13 20.49
C LEU A 287 1.26 22.63 20.62
N LYS A 288 0.82 23.27 21.72
CA LYS A 288 1.08 24.69 21.97
C LYS A 288 2.58 25.00 22.04
N LYS A 289 3.39 24.14 22.64
CA LYS A 289 4.85 24.28 22.69
C LYS A 289 5.48 24.26 21.29
N GLU A 290 4.91 23.47 20.38
CA GLU A 290 5.29 23.41 18.97
C GLU A 290 4.64 24.49 18.09
N GLY A 291 3.83 25.39 18.67
CA GLY A 291 3.09 26.41 17.90
C GLY A 291 1.97 25.85 17.03
N ILE A 292 1.48 24.64 17.33
CA ILE A 292 0.40 23.97 16.60
C ILE A 292 -0.93 24.27 17.28
N GLU A 293 -1.89 24.78 16.52
CA GLU A 293 -3.23 25.07 17.00
C GLU A 293 -4.13 23.82 16.95
N LEU A 294 -4.92 23.61 18.00
CA LEU A 294 -5.95 22.57 17.98
C LEU A 294 -7.23 23.17 17.39
N THR A 295 -7.71 22.63 16.29
CA THR A 295 -8.90 23.11 15.56
C THR A 295 -10.01 22.06 15.54
N GLY A 296 -11.26 22.47 15.30
CA GLY A 296 -12.42 21.58 15.36
C GLY A 296 -13.10 21.61 16.72
N LEU A 297 -14.41 21.88 16.72
CA LEU A 297 -15.21 21.91 17.94
C LEU A 297 -15.51 20.47 18.36
N ASP A 298 -14.79 19.97 19.35
CA ASP A 298 -15.29 18.83 20.12
C ASP A 298 -16.37 19.37 21.07
N ARG A 299 -17.57 19.65 20.51
CA ARG A 299 -18.72 20.19 21.24
C ARG A 299 -19.11 19.32 22.45
N GLU A 300 -18.70 18.06 22.45
CA GLU A 300 -18.93 17.10 23.54
C GLU A 300 -17.87 17.13 24.64
N SER A 301 -16.65 17.63 24.39
CA SER A 301 -15.53 17.51 25.35
C SER A 301 -15.19 18.77 26.12
N GLY A 302 -16.10 19.74 26.17
CA GLY A 302 -16.04 20.84 27.16
C GLY A 302 -15.91 20.35 28.61
N ILE A 303 -16.08 19.04 28.86
CA ILE A 303 -16.03 18.41 30.18
C ILE A 303 -14.77 17.53 30.39
N ASP A 304 -14.08 17.07 29.34
CA ASP A 304 -13.16 15.90 29.46
C ASP A 304 -11.66 16.20 29.22
N TRP A 305 -11.32 17.38 28.68
CA TRP A 305 -9.91 17.80 28.55
C TRP A 305 -9.37 18.58 29.75
N MET A 306 -10.24 18.94 30.69
CA MET A 306 -9.80 19.42 31.99
C MET A 306 -9.63 18.20 32.90
N SER A 307 -8.38 17.79 33.07
CA SER A 307 -7.95 16.83 34.08
C SER A 307 -8.79 16.95 35.35
N GLN A 308 -9.42 15.85 35.77
CA GLN A 308 -9.84 15.67 37.16
C GLN A 308 -8.57 15.72 38.01
N THR A 309 -8.24 16.91 38.47
CA THR A 309 -7.28 17.11 39.55
C THR A 309 -7.94 16.60 40.82
N ASN A 310 -7.58 15.38 41.24
CA ASN A 310 -7.73 14.93 42.63
C ASN A 310 -6.58 15.46 43.48
#